data_AF-A0A916M3E7-F1
#
_entry.id   AF-A0A916M3E7-F1
#
_cell.length_a   1.000
_cell.length_b   1.000
_cell.length_c   1.000
_cell.angle_alpha   90.00
_cell.angle_beta   90.00
_cell.angle_gamma   90.00
#
_symmetry.space_group_name_H-M   'P 1'
#
loop_
_entity.id
_entity.type
_entity.pdbx_description
1 polymer ?
#
loop_
_entity_poly.entity_id
_entity_poly.type
_entity_poly.pdbx_seq_one_letter_code
_entity_poly.pdbx_strand_id
1 'polypeptide(L)'
;NVPAGKYARAALRFYGMHDDLKPRFVGQKDVRAVLRAVATSECDAGFVYATDARADKSVRTLFAFEQKSYPFVVYPAALCAGSINKEAARAFLQYLLGKESQAAFAARGFSPGEAP
;
A
#
# COMPACT_ATOMS: atom_id res chain seq x y z
N ASN A 1 -8.41 -0.39 -8.65
CA ASN A 1 -7.25 0.53 -8.81
C ASN A 1 -6.44 0.55 -7.52
N VAL A 2 -5.39 -0.27 -7.43
CA VAL A 2 -4.45 -0.21 -6.30
C VAL A 2 -3.43 0.90 -6.58
N PRO A 3 -3.24 1.90 -5.70
CA PRO A 3 -2.40 3.05 -6.00
C PRO A 3 -0.89 2.78 -5.91
N ALA A 4 -0.45 1.55 -5.63
CA ALA A 4 0.96 1.17 -5.56
C ALA A 4 1.75 1.64 -6.81
N GLY A 5 1.17 1.49 -8.01
CA GLY A 5 1.79 1.98 -9.24
C GLY A 5 1.94 3.51 -9.31
N LYS A 6 1.03 4.27 -8.68
CA LYS A 6 1.14 5.73 -8.58
C LYS A 6 2.31 6.12 -7.67
N TYR A 7 2.44 5.48 -6.52
CA TYR A 7 3.55 5.73 -5.58
C TYR A 7 4.89 5.32 -6.18
N ALA A 8 4.95 4.16 -6.84
CA ALA A 8 6.15 3.71 -7.54
C ALA A 8 6.59 4.71 -8.62
N ARG A 9 5.65 5.21 -9.45
CA ARG A 9 5.98 6.24 -10.45
C ARG A 9 6.45 7.55 -9.83
N ALA A 10 5.87 7.98 -8.70
CA ALA A 10 6.34 9.16 -7.98
C ALA A 10 7.78 8.97 -7.47
N ALA A 11 8.06 7.82 -6.86
CA ALA A 11 9.40 7.47 -6.39
C ALA A 11 10.42 7.41 -7.54
N LEU A 12 10.09 6.74 -8.65
CA LEU A 12 10.98 6.68 -9.80
C LEU A 12 11.24 8.04 -10.44
N ARG A 13 10.26 8.96 -10.41
CA ARG A 13 10.48 10.35 -10.85
C ARG A 13 11.41 11.10 -9.92
N PHE A 14 11.27 10.91 -8.61
CA PHE A 14 12.18 11.48 -7.62
C PHE A 14 13.64 11.05 -7.86
N TYR A 15 13.86 9.78 -8.22
CA TYR A 15 15.20 9.26 -8.55
C TYR A 15 15.62 9.48 -10.03
N GLY A 16 14.81 10.15 -10.85
CA GLY A 16 15.11 10.40 -12.27
C GLY A 16 15.07 9.16 -13.18
N MET A 17 14.56 8.02 -12.71
CA MET A 17 14.56 6.73 -13.43
C MET A 17 13.26 6.46 -14.20
N HIS A 18 12.25 7.32 -14.04
CA HIS A 18 10.91 7.04 -14.55
C HIS A 18 10.86 6.86 -16.07
N ASP A 19 11.47 7.77 -16.82
CA ASP A 19 11.35 7.79 -18.28
C ASP A 19 12.14 6.65 -18.94
N ASP A 20 13.30 6.30 -18.38
CA ASP A 20 14.10 5.15 -18.84
C ASP A 20 13.39 3.80 -18.62
N LEU A 21 12.66 3.68 -17.50
CA LEU A 21 11.94 2.45 -17.16
C LEU A 21 10.52 2.40 -17.75
N LYS A 22 9.97 3.54 -18.20
CA LYS A 22 8.60 3.64 -18.71
C LYS A 22 8.27 2.61 -19.82
N PRO A 23 9.15 2.34 -20.80
CA PRO A 23 8.86 1.34 -21.84
C PRO A 23 8.77 -0.09 -21.32
N ARG A 24 9.29 -0.36 -20.11
CA ARG A 24 9.37 -1.70 -19.49
C ARG A 24 8.25 -1.96 -18.50
N PHE A 25 7.38 -0.98 -18.22
CA PHE A 25 6.31 -1.17 -17.24
C PHE A 25 5.21 -2.08 -17.77
N VAL A 26 4.95 -3.15 -17.03
CA VAL A 26 3.79 -4.03 -17.22
C VAL A 26 2.72 -3.66 -16.18
N GLY A 27 1.59 -3.15 -16.66
CA GLY A 27 0.46 -2.78 -15.79
C GLY A 27 -0.28 -4.00 -15.28
N GLN A 28 -0.53 -4.06 -13.97
CA GLN A 28 -1.29 -5.13 -13.32
C GLN A 28 -2.53 -4.58 -12.61
N LYS A 29 -3.56 -5.42 -12.46
CA LYS A 29 -4.86 -5.01 -11.88
C LYS A 29 -4.81 -4.66 -10.39
N ASP A 30 -3.93 -5.34 -9.64
CA ASP A 30 -3.75 -5.20 -8.19
C ASP A 30 -2.35 -5.70 -7.77
N VAL A 31 -1.98 -5.44 -6.51
CA VAL A 31 -0.65 -5.83 -5.98
C VAL A 31 -0.47 -7.34 -5.91
N ARG A 32 -1.54 -8.12 -5.70
CA ARG A 32 -1.45 -9.60 -5.71
C ARG A 32 -1.12 -10.12 -7.11
N ALA A 33 -1.63 -9.48 -8.16
CA ALA A 33 -1.27 -9.80 -9.53
C ALA A 33 0.21 -9.48 -9.82
N VAL A 34 0.73 -8.37 -9.29
CA VAL A 34 2.17 -8.06 -9.36
C VAL A 34 3.00 -9.14 -8.66
N LEU A 35 2.65 -9.53 -7.43
CA LEU A 35 3.37 -10.57 -6.69
C LEU A 35 3.41 -11.89 -7.47
N ARG A 36 2.28 -12.33 -8.03
CA ARG A 36 2.22 -13.54 -8.85
C ARG A 36 3.11 -13.46 -10.09
N ALA A 37 3.06 -12.35 -10.84
CA ALA A 37 3.87 -12.18 -12.04
C ALA A 37 5.38 -12.25 -11.75
N VAL A 38 5.81 -11.72 -10.60
CA VAL A 38 7.21 -11.86 -10.13
C VAL A 38 7.51 -13.30 -9.71
N ALA A 39 6.63 -13.93 -8.93
CA ALA A 39 6.83 -15.30 -8.45
C ALA A 39 6.90 -16.33 -9.60
N THR A 40 6.18 -16.10 -10.70
CA THR A 40 6.20 -16.96 -11.90
C THR A 40 7.22 -16.51 -12.95
N SER A 41 8.10 -15.56 -12.64
CA SER A 41 9.11 -15.02 -13.57
C SER A 41 8.54 -14.43 -14.87
N GLU A 42 7.27 -14.01 -14.86
CA GLU A 42 6.65 -13.24 -15.96
C GLU A 42 7.18 -11.80 -15.96
N CYS A 43 7.56 -11.28 -14.79
CA CYS A 43 8.22 -10.00 -14.62
C CYS A 43 9.47 -10.16 -13.73
N ASP A 44 10.58 -9.53 -14.13
CA ASP A 44 11.85 -9.59 -13.37
C ASP A 44 11.74 -8.95 -11.97
N ALA A 45 10.91 -7.92 -11.85
CA ALA A 45 10.68 -7.18 -10.62
C ALA A 45 9.28 -6.56 -10.59
N GLY A 46 8.79 -6.25 -9.39
CA GLY A 46 7.49 -5.63 -9.18
C GLY A 46 7.51 -4.60 -8.05
N PHE A 47 6.69 -3.56 -8.20
CA PHE A 47 6.49 -2.55 -7.17
C PHE A 47 5.24 -2.87 -6.35
N VAL A 48 5.42 -3.11 -5.04
CA VAL A 48 4.39 -3.55 -4.11
C VAL A 48 4.52 -2.82 -2.78
N TYR A 49 3.53 -2.92 -1.89
CA TYR A 49 3.69 -2.44 -0.52
C TYR A 49 4.57 -3.39 0.30
N ALA A 50 5.26 -2.85 1.30
CA ALA A 50 6.11 -3.63 2.20
C ALA A 50 5.31 -4.72 2.95
N THR A 51 4.05 -4.45 3.27
CA THR A 51 3.15 -5.41 3.93
C THR A 51 2.81 -6.60 3.03
N ASP A 52 2.57 -6.34 1.74
CA ASP A 52 2.30 -7.37 0.73
C ASP A 52 3.54 -8.24 0.48
N ALA A 53 4.72 -7.62 0.32
CA ALA A 53 5.97 -8.35 0.16
C ALA A 53 6.30 -9.22 1.38
N ARG A 54 5.97 -8.77 2.60
CA ARG A 54 6.18 -9.54 3.83
C ARG A 54 5.21 -10.71 3.97
N ALA A 55 4.03 -10.62 3.38
CA ALA A 55 3.00 -11.65 3.43
C ALA A 55 3.28 -12.82 2.47
N ASP A 56 4.10 -12.63 1.44
CA ASP A 56 4.38 -13.62 0.41
C ASP A 56 5.84 -14.10 0.47
N LYS A 57 6.03 -15.38 0.82
CA LYS A 57 7.36 -15.99 0.95
C LYS A 57 8.02 -16.33 -0.40
N SER A 58 7.28 -16.24 -1.51
CA SER A 58 7.79 -16.53 -2.85
C SER A 58 8.59 -15.38 -3.46
N VAL A 59 8.55 -14.20 -2.83
CA VAL A 59 9.27 -13.01 -3.28
C VAL A 59 10.26 -12.53 -2.22
N ARG A 60 11.22 -11.69 -2.63
CA ARG A 60 12.14 -10.99 -1.72
C ARG A 60 12.17 -9.51 -2.04
N THR A 61 12.37 -8.69 -1.01
CA THR A 61 12.54 -7.25 -1.17
C THR A 61 13.95 -6.95 -1.69
N LEU A 62 14.07 -6.32 -2.84
CA LEU A 62 15.36 -5.87 -3.41
C LEU A 62 15.73 -4.46 -2.97
N PHE A 63 14.73 -3.58 -2.86
CA PHE A 63 14.90 -2.18 -2.55
C PHE A 63 13.63 -1.64 -1.87
N ALA A 64 13.80 -0.75 -0.91
CA ALA A 64 12.72 -0.02 -0.28
C ALA A 64 12.91 1.48 -0.55
N PHE A 65 11.90 2.12 -1.16
CA PHE A 65 11.93 3.54 -1.44
C PHE A 65 11.92 4.35 -0.14
N GLU A 66 12.71 5.42 -0.08
CA GLU A 66 12.68 6.36 1.04
C GLU A 66 11.35 7.12 1.05
N GLN A 67 10.79 7.40 2.24
CA GLN A 67 9.47 8.04 2.36
C GLN A 67 9.38 9.40 1.67
N LYS A 68 10.48 10.16 1.57
CA LYS A 68 10.53 11.45 0.86
C LYS A 68 10.33 11.33 -0.66
N SER A 69 10.47 10.13 -1.22
CA SER A 69 10.40 9.91 -2.67
C SER A 69 8.97 9.76 -3.21
N TYR A 70 7.98 9.54 -2.34
CA TYR A 70 6.58 9.41 -2.75
C TYR A 70 5.63 9.99 -1.70
N PRO A 71 4.42 10.44 -2.08
CA PRO A 71 3.42 10.92 -1.11
C PRO A 71 3.07 9.85 -0.09
N PHE A 72 2.76 10.24 1.15
CA PHE A 72 2.35 9.29 2.18
C PHE A 72 1.19 8.39 1.71
N VAL A 73 1.31 7.10 2.01
CA VAL A 73 0.28 6.10 1.72
C VAL A 73 -0.70 6.11 2.89
N VAL A 74 -1.81 6.85 2.72
CA VAL A 74 -2.82 7.04 3.76
C VAL A 74 -4.05 6.18 3.47
N TYR A 75 -4.53 5.45 4.48
CA TYR A 75 -5.76 4.66 4.44
C TYR A 75 -6.84 5.35 5.29
N PRO A 76 -7.64 6.26 4.70
CA PRO A 76 -8.66 6.98 5.47
C PRO A 76 -9.83 6.06 5.84
N ALA A 77 -10.37 6.24 7.04
CA ALA A 77 -11.62 5.64 7.50
C ALA A 77 -12.61 6.76 7.83
N ALA A 78 -13.85 6.65 7.35
CA ALA A 78 -14.88 7.68 7.53
C ALA A 78 -16.27 7.05 7.69
N LEU A 79 -17.16 7.76 8.38
CA LEU A 79 -18.57 7.38 8.48
C LEU A 79 -19.28 7.65 7.15
N CYS A 80 -19.98 6.64 6.62
CA CYS A 80 -20.86 6.82 5.47
C CYS A 80 -22.07 7.68 5.86
N ALA A 81 -22.26 8.83 5.20
CA ALA A 81 -23.35 9.76 5.51
C ALA A 81 -24.76 9.11 5.46
N GLY A 82 -24.96 8.16 4.53
CA GLY A 82 -26.20 7.40 4.36
C GLY A 82 -26.33 6.14 5.24
N SER A 83 -25.47 5.93 6.24
CA SER A 83 -25.58 4.76 7.11
C SER A 83 -26.90 4.77 7.87
N ILE A 84 -27.66 3.67 7.77
CA ILE A 84 -28.86 3.42 8.56
C ILE A 84 -28.54 3.08 10.03
N ASN A 85 -27.28 2.76 10.33
CA ASN A 85 -26.81 2.42 11.67
C ASN A 85 -25.62 3.31 12.05
N LYS A 86 -25.91 4.59 12.31
CA LYS A 86 -24.89 5.60 12.60
C LYS A 86 -24.14 5.36 13.90
N GLU A 87 -24.82 4.80 14.91
CA GLU A 87 -24.19 4.52 16.21
C GLU A 87 -23.19 3.38 16.12
N ALA A 88 -23.58 2.24 15.53
CA ALA A 88 -22.64 1.13 15.34
C ALA A 88 -21.46 1.53 14.44
N ALA A 89 -21.71 2.32 13.39
CA ALA A 89 -20.64 2.83 12.54
C ALA A 89 -19.66 3.72 13.32
N ARG A 90 -20.16 4.59 14.22
CA ARG A 90 -19.32 5.42 15.09
C ARG A 90 -18.53 4.57 16.09
N ALA A 91 -19.17 3.58 16.71
CA ALA A 91 -18.53 2.66 17.64
C ALA A 91 -17.41 1.86 16.95
N PHE A 92 -17.65 1.39 15.72
CA PHE A 92 -16.63 0.68 14.95
C PHE A 92 -15.45 1.60 14.57
N LEU A 93 -15.71 2.83 14.13
CA LEU A 93 -14.64 3.79 13.86
C LEU A 93 -13.80 4.09 15.11
N GLN A 94 -14.43 4.25 16.27
CA GLN A 94 -13.73 4.41 17.55
C GLN A 94 -12.91 3.16 17.92
N TYR A 95 -13.45 1.96 17.68
CA TYR A 95 -12.74 0.70 17.90
C TYR A 95 -11.45 0.61 17.04
N LEU A 96 -11.51 1.02 15.77
CA LEU A 96 -10.33 1.05 14.89
C LEU A 96 -9.25 2.02 15.38
N LEU A 97 -9.64 3.11 16.06
CA LEU A 97 -8.72 4.08 16.68
C LEU A 97 -8.22 3.65 18.06
N GLY A 98 -8.79 2.59 18.64
CA GLY A 98 -8.41 2.07 19.96
C GLY A 98 -7.05 1.37 19.96
N LYS A 99 -6.44 1.27 21.15
CA LYS A 99 -5.09 0.69 21.35
C LYS A 99 -4.92 -0.71 20.75
N GLU A 100 -5.94 -1.56 20.91
CA GLU A 100 -5.91 -2.94 20.41
C GLU A 100 -5.82 -3.00 18.88
N SER A 101 -6.69 -2.26 18.19
CA SER A 101 -6.68 -2.17 16.71
C SER A 101 -5.39 -1.56 16.19
N GLN A 102 -4.89 -0.48 16.83
CA GLN A 102 -3.62 0.14 16.46
C GLN A 102 -2.43 -0.82 16.62
N ALA A 103 -2.41 -1.64 17.69
CA ALA A 103 -1.39 -2.67 17.86
C ALA A 103 -1.48 -3.76 16.78
N ALA A 104 -2.70 -4.18 16.40
CA ALA A 104 -2.90 -5.13 15.32
C ALA A 104 -2.43 -4.58 13.96
N PHE A 105 -2.67 -3.30 13.68
CA PHE A 105 -2.17 -2.62 12.49
C PHE A 105 -0.64 -2.52 12.49
N ALA A 106 -0.04 -2.10 13.61
CA ALA A 106 1.42 -2.04 13.76
C ALA A 106 2.09 -3.40 13.56
N ALA A 107 1.52 -4.47 14.11
CA ALA A 107 2.01 -5.84 13.91
C ALA A 107 1.97 -6.29 12.44
N ARG A 108 1.14 -5.65 11.60
CA ARG A 108 1.07 -5.88 10.15
C ARG A 108 1.86 -4.86 9.33
N GLY A 109 2.61 -3.96 9.98
CA GLY A 109 3.49 -3.00 9.31
C GLY A 109 2.83 -1.68 8.91
N PHE A 110 1.66 -1.36 9.48
CA PHE A 110 1.05 -0.04 9.33
C PHE A 110 1.56 0.91 10.42
N SER A 111 1.63 2.21 10.09
CA SER A 111 1.89 3.28 11.07
C SER A 111 0.59 3.97 11.44
N PRO A 112 0.48 4.58 12.64
CA PRO A 112 -0.67 5.40 13.00
C PRO A 112 -0.90 6.48 11.93
N GLY A 113 -2.17 6.72 11.60
CA GLY A 113 -2.53 7.89 10.79
C GLY A 113 -2.27 9.17 11.57
N GLU A 114 -2.05 10.28 10.87
CA GLU A 114 -2.08 11.60 11.51
C GLU A 114 -3.47 11.82 12.12
N ALA A 115 -3.51 12.28 13.37
CA ALA A 115 -4.76 12.74 13.97
C ALA A 115 -5.27 13.92 13.14
N PRO A 116 -6.59 14.02 12.90
CA PRO A 116 -7.17 15.18 12.23
C PRO A 116 -6.89 16.47 13.01
#